data_AF-A0A017RTR4-F1
#
_entry.id   AF-A0A017RTR4-F1
#
_cell.length_a   1.000
_cell.length_b   1.000
_cell.length_c   1.000
_cell.angle_alpha   90.00
_cell.angle_beta   90.00
_cell.angle_gamma   90.00
#
_symmetry.space_group_name_H-M   'P 1'
#
loop_
_entity.id
_entity.type
_entity.pdbx_description
1 polymer ?
#
loop_
_entity_poly.entity_id
_entity_poly.type
_entity_poly.pdbx_seq_one_letter_code
_entity_poly.pdbx_strand_id
1 'polypeptide(L)'
;MTDINNFPISIGNAMGVVYAKTWYEGISEVNFHYKRELKTGITKQKIYFMLLGKKIYLKNDNIDFEKYDKIIEKNNLNIKGMNTKIEKITETYYQKIEENVNLTEEEAKKIAVENAENNVHPKLPQNGKLLDKKIYKEKNEKSIKVRILYLFEENIGIVQELK
;
A
#
# COMPACT_ATOMS: atom_id res chain seq x y z
N MET A 1 20.07 -42.57 35.56
CA MET A 1 21.12 -43.35 34.86
C MET A 1 22.46 -42.84 35.38
N THR A 2 23.35 -43.72 35.80
CA THR A 2 24.71 -43.40 36.26
C THR A 2 25.72 -43.81 35.19
N ASP A 3 26.87 -43.15 35.13
CA ASP A 3 27.93 -43.51 34.19
C ASP A 3 28.70 -44.77 34.67
N ILE A 4 29.72 -45.17 33.90
CA ILE A 4 30.57 -46.33 34.23
C ILE A 4 31.33 -46.20 35.56
N ASN A 5 31.39 -44.99 36.13
CA ASN A 5 32.05 -44.68 37.40
C ASN A 5 31.03 -44.41 38.53
N ASN A 6 29.76 -44.74 38.30
CA ASN A 6 28.66 -44.58 39.25
C ASN A 6 28.34 -43.12 39.62
N PHE A 7 28.77 -42.15 38.81
CA PHE A 7 28.35 -40.76 38.97
C PHE A 7 26.98 -40.53 38.34
N PRO A 8 26.12 -39.69 38.95
CA PRO A 8 24.83 -39.33 38.34
C PRO A 8 25.07 -38.62 37.01
N ILE A 9 24.52 -39.16 35.92
CA ILE A 9 24.57 -38.51 34.61
C ILE A 9 23.65 -37.30 34.67
N SER A 10 24.24 -36.11 34.77
CA SER A 10 23.54 -34.84 34.57
C SER A 10 23.46 -34.57 33.07
N ILE A 11 22.24 -34.61 32.51
CA ILE A 11 22.01 -34.16 31.13
C ILE A 11 22.01 -32.62 31.18
N GLY A 12 23.15 -32.03 30.79
CA GLY A 12 23.25 -30.58 30.63
C GLY A 12 22.49 -30.13 29.38
N ASN A 13 21.37 -29.45 29.56
CA ASN A 13 20.73 -28.73 28.46
C ASN A 13 21.56 -27.48 28.14
N ALA A 14 22.14 -27.41 26.94
CA ALA A 14 22.80 -26.20 26.46
C ALA A 14 21.75 -25.31 25.76
N MET A 15 21.47 -24.12 26.31
CA MET A 15 20.70 -23.09 25.63
C MET A 15 21.66 -22.20 24.85
N GLY A 16 21.55 -22.23 23.51
CA GLY A 16 22.27 -21.32 22.63
C GLY A 16 21.38 -20.15 22.22
N VAL A 17 21.94 -18.94 22.25
CA VAL A 17 21.28 -17.75 21.71
C VAL A 17 22.10 -17.27 20.51
N VAL A 18 21.44 -17.01 19.38
CA VAL A 18 22.11 -16.59 18.14
C VAL A 18 21.64 -15.18 17.79
N TYR A 19 22.57 -14.22 17.79
CA TYR A 19 22.31 -12.86 17.36
C TYR A 19 22.82 -12.61 15.95
N ALA A 20 22.00 -12.00 15.10
CA ALA A 20 22.36 -11.55 13.76
C ALA A 20 22.29 -10.03 13.66
N LYS A 21 23.17 -9.45 12.84
CA LYS A 21 23.08 -8.04 12.45
C LYS A 21 22.46 -7.96 11.06
N THR A 22 21.26 -7.40 10.97
CA THR A 22 20.46 -7.35 9.74
C THR A 22 20.30 -5.92 9.27
N TRP A 23 20.44 -5.72 7.96
CA TRP A 23 20.16 -4.44 7.31
C TRP A 23 18.76 -4.44 6.71
N TYR A 24 17.96 -3.43 7.06
CA TYR A 24 16.65 -3.17 6.48
C TYR A 24 16.70 -1.92 5.63
N GLU A 25 16.11 -1.99 4.44
CA GLU A 25 16.22 -0.94 3.43
C GLU A 25 14.86 -0.39 2.97
N GLY A 26 14.81 0.94 2.91
CA GLY A 26 13.78 1.72 2.26
C GLY A 26 14.38 2.63 1.22
N ILE A 27 13.80 2.65 0.03
CA ILE A 27 14.22 3.51 -1.09
C ILE A 27 13.00 4.27 -1.57
N SER A 28 13.18 5.55 -1.89
CA SER A 28 12.20 6.33 -2.64
C SER A 28 12.90 7.27 -3.61
N GLU A 29 12.30 7.46 -4.77
CA GLU A 29 12.72 8.44 -5.77
C GLU A 29 11.53 9.36 -6.07
N VAL A 30 11.77 10.67 -6.06
CA VAL A 30 10.74 11.70 -6.25
C VAL A 30 11.19 12.65 -7.34
N ASN A 31 10.38 12.76 -8.39
CA ASN A 31 10.61 13.69 -9.49
C ASN A 31 10.27 15.13 -9.08
N PHE A 32 11.05 16.12 -9.54
CA PHE A 32 10.74 17.53 -9.35
C PHE A 32 9.48 17.95 -10.10
N HIS A 33 9.20 17.29 -11.22
CA HIS A 33 8.06 17.59 -12.07
C HIS A 33 7.28 16.30 -12.36
N TYR A 34 5.99 16.30 -12.03
CA TYR A 34 5.10 15.19 -12.35
C TYR A 34 3.65 15.65 -12.48
N LYS A 35 2.84 14.83 -13.15
CA LYS A 35 1.39 15.04 -13.21
C LYS A 35 0.71 14.19 -12.14
N ARG A 36 -0.27 14.76 -11.44
CA ARG A 36 -1.16 14.00 -10.57
C ARG A 36 -2.61 14.17 -10.99
N GLU A 37 -3.41 13.13 -10.79
CA GLU A 37 -4.84 13.20 -10.99
C GLU A 37 -5.53 13.59 -9.67
N LEU A 38 -6.36 14.64 -9.73
CA LEU A 38 -7.18 15.08 -8.61
C LEU A 38 -8.64 14.80 -8.91
N LYS A 39 -9.35 14.21 -7.94
CA LYS A 39 -10.81 14.11 -7.99
C LYS A 39 -11.41 15.48 -7.68
N THR A 40 -12.22 16.03 -8.56
CA THR A 40 -12.82 17.36 -8.38
C THR A 40 -14.03 17.35 -7.44
N GLY A 41 -14.57 16.17 -7.13
CA GLY A 41 -15.84 15.99 -6.41
C GLY A 41 -17.07 16.18 -7.29
N ILE A 42 -16.91 16.68 -8.52
CA ILE A 42 -18.01 16.79 -9.49
C ILE A 42 -18.36 15.39 -9.98
N THR A 43 -19.66 15.08 -9.94
CA THR A 43 -20.18 13.79 -10.41
C THR A 43 -21.33 13.98 -11.38
N LYS A 44 -21.44 13.03 -12.31
CA LYS A 44 -22.58 12.91 -13.22
C LYS A 44 -23.07 11.47 -13.22
N GLN A 45 -24.36 11.28 -13.43
CA GLN A 45 -24.98 9.98 -13.31
C GLN A 45 -25.84 9.61 -14.51
N LYS A 46 -25.78 8.33 -14.88
CA LYS A 46 -26.77 7.70 -15.76
C LYS A 46 -27.47 6.61 -14.98
N ILE A 47 -28.79 6.69 -14.90
CA ILE A 47 -29.64 5.72 -14.21
C ILE A 47 -30.62 5.18 -15.23
N TYR A 48 -30.63 3.88 -15.43
CA TYR A 48 -31.50 3.22 -16.40
C TYR A 48 -31.90 1.82 -15.96
N PHE A 49 -33.02 1.34 -16.47
CA PHE A 49 -33.38 -0.06 -16.39
C PHE A 49 -32.91 -0.80 -17.64
N MET A 50 -32.41 -2.02 -17.45
CA MET A 50 -32.19 -2.98 -18.53
C MET A 50 -33.43 -3.87 -18.64
N LEU A 51 -34.16 -3.76 -19.76
CA LEU A 51 -35.33 -4.57 -20.07
C LEU A 51 -35.12 -5.26 -21.41
N LEU A 52 -35.02 -6.60 -21.42
CA LEU A 52 -34.90 -7.37 -22.66
C LEU A 52 -33.76 -6.86 -23.58
N GLY A 53 -32.63 -6.46 -22.99
CA GLY A 53 -31.47 -5.92 -23.71
C GLY A 53 -31.55 -4.44 -24.11
N LYS A 54 -32.67 -3.76 -23.84
CA LYS A 54 -32.84 -2.32 -24.09
C LYS A 54 -32.66 -1.51 -22.82
N LYS A 55 -31.99 -0.36 -22.94
CA LYS A 55 -31.80 0.62 -21.87
C LYS A 55 -32.97 1.61 -21.86
N ILE A 56 -33.67 1.71 -20.73
CA ILE A 56 -34.71 2.72 -20.49
C ILE A 56 -34.18 3.68 -19.44
N TYR A 57 -33.77 4.87 -19.85
CA TYR A 57 -33.13 5.85 -18.96
C TYR A 57 -34.17 6.58 -18.10
N LEU A 58 -33.92 6.62 -16.79
CA LEU A 58 -34.57 7.54 -15.86
C LEU A 58 -33.80 8.86 -15.75
N LYS A 59 -32.47 8.76 -15.81
CA LYS A 59 -31.55 9.89 -15.78
C LYS A 59 -30.40 9.60 -16.73
N ASN A 60 -30.03 10.57 -17.55
CA ASN A 60 -28.96 10.40 -18.54
C ASN A 60 -28.16 11.70 -18.65
N ASP A 61 -27.35 12.00 -17.64
CA ASP A 61 -26.49 13.18 -17.67
C ASP A 61 -25.52 13.11 -18.86
N ASN A 62 -25.27 14.25 -19.49
CA ASN A 62 -24.24 14.35 -20.52
C ASN A 62 -22.85 14.32 -19.88
N ILE A 63 -22.07 13.26 -20.10
CA ILE A 63 -20.73 13.08 -19.52
C ILE A 63 -19.72 13.77 -20.44
N ASP A 64 -19.39 15.01 -20.12
CA ASP A 64 -18.45 15.89 -20.82
C ASP A 64 -17.11 16.03 -20.08
N PHE A 65 -16.82 15.07 -19.20
CA PHE A 65 -15.56 15.05 -18.45
C PHE A 65 -14.42 14.56 -19.36
N GLU A 66 -13.33 15.33 -19.42
CA GLU A 66 -12.11 14.92 -20.12
C GLU A 66 -11.49 13.66 -19.50
N LYS A 67 -11.44 13.60 -18.16
CA LYS A 67 -11.04 12.41 -17.40
C LYS A 67 -12.05 12.10 -16.30
N TYR A 68 -12.29 10.81 -16.06
CA TYR A 68 -13.18 10.38 -14.99
C TYR A 68 -12.94 8.93 -14.55
N ASP A 69 -13.33 8.63 -13.31
CA ASP A 69 -13.57 7.25 -12.87
C ASP A 69 -15.06 6.91 -13.02
N LYS A 70 -15.38 5.67 -13.38
CA LYS A 70 -16.76 5.18 -13.49
C LYS A 70 -17.00 4.05 -12.50
N ILE A 71 -18.04 4.19 -11.68
CA ILE A 71 -18.58 3.14 -10.83
C ILE A 71 -19.93 2.69 -11.40
N ILE A 72 -20.14 1.37 -11.47
CA ILE A 72 -21.39 0.79 -11.96
C ILE A 72 -22.00 -0.06 -10.86
N GLU A 73 -23.19 0.33 -10.44
CA GLU A 73 -24.00 -0.42 -9.48
C GLU A 73 -25.16 -1.08 -10.24
N LYS A 74 -25.37 -2.37 -9.98
CA LYS A 74 -26.46 -3.15 -10.57
C LYS A 74 -27.36 -3.69 -9.47
N ASN A 75 -28.64 -3.38 -9.54
CA ASN A 75 -29.64 -3.82 -8.58
C ASN A 75 -30.76 -4.56 -9.32
N ASN A 76 -30.94 -5.84 -9.02
CA ASN A 76 -32.07 -6.61 -9.52
C ASN A 76 -33.36 -6.10 -8.87
N LEU A 77 -34.39 -5.84 -9.67
CA LEU A 77 -35.69 -5.48 -9.13
C LEU A 77 -36.50 -6.73 -8.80
N ASN A 78 -36.94 -6.80 -7.54
CA ASN A 78 -37.93 -7.75 -7.07
C ASN A 78 -39.29 -7.06 -6.98
N ILE A 79 -40.29 -7.59 -7.69
CA ILE A 79 -41.65 -7.06 -7.64
C ILE A 79 -42.53 -8.12 -6.98
N LYS A 80 -43.07 -7.80 -5.79
CA LYS A 80 -43.97 -8.69 -5.02
C LYS A 80 -43.41 -10.11 -4.79
N GLY A 81 -42.09 -10.23 -4.55
CA GLY A 81 -41.44 -11.51 -4.29
C GLY A 81 -41.10 -12.35 -5.54
N MET A 82 -41.41 -11.87 -6.75
CA MET A 82 -40.93 -12.47 -7.99
C MET A 82 -39.63 -11.80 -8.44
N ASN A 83 -38.59 -12.63 -8.63
CA ASN A 83 -37.35 -12.23 -9.31
C ASN A 83 -37.68 -11.87 -10.75
N THR A 84 -37.58 -10.58 -11.07
CA THR A 84 -37.77 -10.10 -12.44
C THR A 84 -36.43 -10.06 -13.17
N LYS A 85 -36.43 -10.18 -14.50
CA LYS A 85 -35.22 -9.98 -15.34
C LYS A 85 -34.90 -8.49 -15.55
N ILE A 86 -35.32 -7.63 -14.63
CA ILE A 86 -35.19 -6.18 -14.74
C ILE A 86 -34.06 -5.74 -13.81
N GLU A 87 -33.01 -5.20 -14.39
CA GLU A 87 -31.88 -4.64 -13.64
C GLU A 87 -31.96 -3.12 -13.66
N LYS A 88 -31.93 -2.50 -12.47
CA LYS A 88 -31.59 -1.08 -12.35
C LYS A 88 -30.08 -0.95 -12.38
N ILE A 89 -29.59 -0.11 -13.28
CA ILE A 89 -28.16 0.21 -13.39
C ILE A 89 -27.97 1.68 -13.07
N THR A 90 -27.10 1.96 -12.10
CA THR A 90 -26.62 3.30 -11.78
C THR A 90 -25.15 3.39 -12.17
N GLU A 91 -24.83 4.27 -13.12
CA GLU A 91 -23.47 4.60 -13.50
C GLU A 91 -23.13 5.97 -12.90
N THR A 92 -22.12 6.01 -12.03
CA THR A 92 -21.62 7.25 -11.44
C THR A 92 -20.25 7.57 -12.00
N TYR A 93 -20.13 8.74 -12.62
CA TYR A 93 -18.91 9.26 -13.23
C TYR A 93 -18.33 10.32 -12.30
N TYR A 94 -17.10 10.13 -11.82
CA TYR A 94 -16.38 11.05 -10.95
C TYR A 94 -15.33 11.78 -11.77
N GLN A 95 -15.48 13.09 -11.93
CA GLN A 95 -14.55 13.87 -12.73
C GLN A 95 -13.15 13.90 -12.07
N LYS A 96 -12.15 13.81 -12.93
CA LYS A 96 -10.74 13.99 -12.62
C LYS A 96 -10.17 15.12 -13.45
N ILE A 97 -9.20 15.82 -12.88
CA ILE A 97 -8.36 16.77 -13.60
C ILE A 97 -6.89 16.40 -13.40
N GLU A 98 -6.06 16.70 -14.40
CA GLU A 98 -4.62 16.64 -14.24
C GLU A 98 -4.09 17.95 -13.67
N GLU A 99 -3.21 17.85 -12.68
CA GLU A 99 -2.45 18.98 -12.17
C GLU A 99 -0.96 18.70 -12.37
N ASN A 100 -0.25 19.70 -12.91
CA ASN A 100 1.21 19.66 -12.96
C ASN A 100 1.76 20.09 -11.61
N VAL A 101 2.48 19.19 -10.95
CA VAL A 101 3.19 19.46 -9.71
C VAL A 101 4.64 19.81 -10.02
N ASN A 102 5.09 20.92 -9.47
CA ASN A 102 6.49 21.36 -9.52
C ASN A 102 6.98 21.49 -8.08
N LEU A 103 7.91 20.63 -7.69
CA LEU A 103 8.50 20.60 -6.36
C LEU A 103 9.83 21.35 -6.36
N THR A 104 10.07 22.09 -5.29
CA THR A 104 11.42 22.51 -4.93
C THR A 104 12.26 21.29 -4.51
N GLU A 105 13.57 21.44 -4.54
CA GLU A 105 14.49 20.39 -4.09
C GLU A 105 14.23 19.96 -2.64
N GLU A 106 13.99 20.91 -1.74
CA GLU A 106 13.73 20.60 -0.34
C GLU A 106 12.38 19.89 -0.13
N GLU A 107 11.33 20.24 -0.90
CA GLU A 107 10.06 19.52 -0.87
C GLU A 107 10.22 18.08 -1.38
N ALA A 108 10.87 17.90 -2.54
CA ALA A 108 11.10 16.58 -3.11
C ALA A 108 11.93 15.70 -2.16
N LYS A 109 12.94 16.28 -1.50
CA LYS A 109 13.77 15.62 -0.49
C LYS A 109 12.97 15.20 0.73
N LYS A 110 12.10 16.07 1.26
CA LYS A 110 11.24 15.75 2.39
C LYS A 110 10.32 14.57 2.07
N ILE A 111 9.65 14.62 0.92
CA ILE A 111 8.76 13.56 0.44
C ILE A 111 9.54 12.25 0.23
N ALA A 112 10.74 12.31 -0.37
CA ALA A 112 11.55 11.12 -0.60
C ALA A 112 12.03 10.47 0.69
N VAL A 113 12.38 11.25 1.72
CA VAL A 113 12.70 10.72 3.05
C VAL A 113 11.49 10.04 3.68
N GLU A 114 10.33 10.72 3.71
CA GLU A 114 9.10 10.18 4.29
C GLU A 114 8.66 8.88 3.59
N ASN A 115 8.68 8.86 2.26
CA ASN A 115 8.36 7.66 1.49
C ASN A 115 9.36 6.52 1.74
N ALA A 116 10.66 6.81 1.83
CA ALA A 116 11.67 5.80 2.13
C ALA A 116 11.48 5.22 3.54
N GLU A 117 11.09 6.03 4.53
CA GLU A 117 10.73 5.57 5.88
C GLU A 117 9.47 4.68 5.85
N ASN A 118 8.42 5.12 5.17
CA ASN A 118 7.19 4.34 4.99
C ASN A 118 7.44 3.00 4.26
N ASN A 119 8.43 2.93 3.38
CA ASN A 119 8.80 1.70 2.66
C ASN A 119 9.59 0.70 3.51
N VAL A 120 10.30 1.16 4.56
CA VAL A 120 11.11 0.28 5.43
C VAL A 120 10.42 -0.07 6.74
N HIS A 121 9.61 0.83 7.30
CA HIS A 121 8.90 0.59 8.57
C HIS A 121 8.12 -0.73 8.61
N PRO A 122 7.37 -1.15 7.57
CA PRO A 122 6.66 -2.43 7.60
C PRO A 122 7.58 -3.65 7.67
N LYS A 123 8.84 -3.51 7.25
CA LYS A 123 9.84 -4.57 7.20
C LYS A 123 10.67 -4.66 8.48
N LEU A 124 10.63 -3.63 9.33
CA LEU A 124 11.41 -3.62 10.56
C LEU A 124 10.93 -4.73 11.52
N PRO A 125 11.85 -5.39 12.23
CA PRO A 125 11.48 -6.46 13.13
C PRO A 125 10.70 -5.90 14.32
N GLN A 126 9.76 -6.69 14.85
CA GLN A 126 9.03 -6.30 16.07
C GLN A 126 9.98 -6.30 17.28
N ASN A 127 10.89 -7.27 17.32
CA ASN A 127 11.86 -7.48 18.39
C ASN A 127 13.26 -7.38 17.80
N GLY A 128 14.03 -6.41 18.27
CA GLY A 128 15.41 -6.20 17.84
C GLY A 128 15.93 -4.88 18.35
N LYS A 129 17.24 -4.77 18.49
CA LYS A 129 17.90 -3.55 18.93
C LYS A 129 18.37 -2.77 17.70
N LEU A 130 17.83 -1.57 17.50
CA LEU A 130 18.38 -0.64 16.51
C LEU A 130 19.80 -0.26 16.91
N LEU A 131 20.76 -0.58 16.04
CA LEU A 131 22.17 -0.24 16.22
C LEU A 131 22.58 1.01 15.46
N ASP A 132 22.06 1.20 14.24
CA ASP A 132 22.46 2.32 13.37
C ASP A 132 21.36 2.68 12.36
N LYS A 133 21.36 3.94 11.92
CA LYS A 133 20.51 4.45 10.83
C LYS A 133 21.36 5.32 9.91
N LYS A 134 21.44 4.94 8.64
CA LYS A 134 22.13 5.71 7.59
C LYS A 134 21.15 6.18 6.53
N ILE A 135 21.32 7.43 6.10
CA ILE A 135 20.52 8.03 5.03
C ILE A 135 21.47 8.48 3.92
N TYR A 136 21.25 7.93 2.73
CA TYR A 136 21.95 8.29 1.51
C TYR A 136 21.02 9.06 0.60
N LYS A 137 21.56 10.08 -0.07
CA LYS A 137 20.80 11.00 -0.93
C LYS A 137 21.57 11.16 -2.24
N GLU A 138 20.89 10.93 -3.34
CA GLU A 138 21.42 11.09 -4.69
C GLU A 138 20.46 12.00 -5.45
N LYS A 139 20.99 13.07 -6.04
CA LYS A 139 20.22 14.02 -6.85
C LYS A 139 20.69 13.94 -8.29
N ASN A 140 19.74 13.95 -9.21
CA ASN A 140 19.97 14.24 -10.62
C ASN A 140 19.13 15.45 -11.06
N GLU A 141 19.12 15.77 -12.36
CA GLU A 141 18.39 16.92 -12.89
C GLU A 141 16.86 16.80 -12.75
N LYS A 142 16.34 15.58 -12.67
CA LYS A 142 14.90 15.30 -12.75
C LYS A 142 14.28 14.92 -11.41
N SER A 143 15.10 14.45 -10.47
CA SER A 143 14.62 13.77 -9.27
C SER A 143 15.66 13.77 -8.15
N ILE A 144 15.18 13.44 -6.96
CA ILE A 144 16.00 13.06 -5.82
C ILE A 144 15.64 11.64 -5.36
N LYS A 145 16.66 10.82 -5.16
CA LYS A 145 16.58 9.48 -4.64
C LYS A 145 17.14 9.44 -3.23
N VAL A 146 16.38 8.82 -2.32
CA VAL A 146 16.75 8.63 -0.92
C VAL A 146 16.76 7.14 -0.61
N ARG A 147 17.84 6.69 0.04
CA ARG A 147 17.99 5.33 0.56
C ARG A 147 18.23 5.40 2.06
N ILE A 148 17.42 4.70 2.84
CA ILE A 148 17.54 4.61 4.30
C ILE A 148 17.88 3.17 4.66
N LEU A 149 18.95 3.00 5.44
CA LEU A 149 19.42 1.73 5.96
C LEU A 149 19.31 1.73 7.48
N TYR A 150 18.55 0.78 8.02
CA TYR A 150 18.49 0.49 9.46
C TYR A 150 19.29 -0.77 9.75
N LEU A 151 20.22 -0.72 10.70
CA LEU A 151 20.95 -1.88 11.20
C LEU A 151 20.32 -2.34 12.51
N PHE A 152 19.79 -3.54 12.54
CA PHE A 152 19.25 -4.16 13.75
C PHE A 152 20.11 -5.32 14.20
N GLU A 153 20.21 -5.50 15.52
CA GLU A 153 20.67 -6.74 16.14
C GLU A 153 19.44 -7.52 16.62
N GLU A 154 19.32 -8.76 16.15
CA GLU A 154 18.14 -9.59 16.33
C GLU A 154 18.53 -10.96 16.85
N ASN A 155 17.73 -11.51 17.77
CA ASN A 155 17.85 -12.91 18.15
C ASN A 155 17.11 -13.78 17.13
N ILE A 156 17.87 -14.45 16.26
CA ILE A 156 17.33 -15.32 15.22
C ILE A 156 17.15 -16.77 15.69
N GLY A 157 17.54 -17.07 16.93
CA GLY A 157 17.32 -18.38 17.55
C GLY A 157 15.89 -18.59 18.06
N ILE A 158 15.05 -17.55 18.01
CA ILE A 158 13.63 -17.60 18.41
C ILE A 158 12.78 -17.56 17.15
N VAL A 159 11.80 -18.47 17.04
CA VAL A 159 10.80 -18.44 15.96
C VAL A 159 9.97 -17.17 16.10
N GLN A 160 10.03 -16.31 15.10
CA GLN A 160 9.20 -15.12 15.01
C GLN A 160 8.07 -15.38 14.00
N GLU A 161 6.84 -14.93 14.31
CA GLU A 161 5.75 -14.95 13.35
C GLU A 161 6.05 -13.97 12.21
N LEU A 162 5.95 -14.44 10.97
CA LEU A 162 6.06 -13.61 9.78
C LEU A 162 4.77 -12.77 9.65
N LYS A 163 4.92 -11.46 9.45
CA LYS A 163 3.80 -10.56 9.13
C LYS A 163 3.31 -10.73 7.70
#